data_AF-A0A7C7VFZ1-F1
#
_entry.id   AF-A0A7C7VFZ1-F1
#
_cell.length_a   1.000
_cell.length_b   1.000
_cell.length_c   1.000
_cell.angle_alpha   90.00
_cell.angle_beta   90.00
_cell.angle_gamma   90.00
#
_symmetry.space_group_name_H-M   'P 1'
#
loop_
_entity.id
_entity.type
_entity.pdbx_description
1 polymer ?
#
loop_
_entity_poly.entity_id
_entity_poly.type
_entity_poly.pdbx_seq_one_letter_code
_entity_poly.pdbx_strand_id
1 'polypeptide(L)'
;MSQEPLKVIFLWHMHQPDYRDTESGSSMMPWVRLHGTKDYLDMVTILDDFPNVRQNFNLVPSLLDQLQGYVDGNLTDKNLELTIKKADSLTVDEKVFILDYFFHAHWDNMVRPFPRYWELLKMRGFHPAHGSLNDIQRYFSNQDFLDLQIWYNLIWIDPVFHEQYDFLPNLIRRGRNFNETDKVELLNIQQKILGRIIPAYRERQERGQIELSTTPYYHPILPLLYDTNLAEISQPYDPLPNLRFSHPEDVSAQIDRAVKQHEYYFGSRPKGMWPSEGSVCQEIIPFFERAGIKWIATDEG
;
A
#
# COMPACT_ATOMS: atom_id res chain seq x y z
N MET A 1 43.54 12.11 5.22
CA MET A 1 42.17 11.91 4.74
C MET A 1 41.89 10.43 4.83
N SER A 2 40.86 9.98 5.56
CA SER A 2 40.58 8.55 5.65
C SER A 2 40.30 8.02 4.24
N GLN A 3 41.03 6.99 3.82
CA GLN A 3 40.90 6.36 2.51
C GLN A 3 39.67 5.44 2.42
N GLU A 4 38.88 5.30 3.49
CA GLU A 4 37.68 4.47 3.46
C GLU A 4 36.50 5.23 2.88
N PRO A 5 35.79 4.66 1.89
CA PRO A 5 34.60 5.27 1.33
C PRO A 5 33.45 5.30 2.34
N LEU A 6 32.63 6.36 2.28
CA LEU A 6 31.40 6.44 3.06
C LEU A 6 30.47 5.28 2.68
N LYS A 7 30.03 4.52 3.68
CA LYS A 7 29.01 3.47 3.52
C LYS A 7 27.64 4.08 3.73
N VAL A 8 26.81 4.07 2.69
CA VAL A 8 25.44 4.59 2.72
C VAL A 8 24.47 3.42 2.62
N ILE A 9 23.46 3.41 3.49
CA ILE A 9 22.39 2.41 3.48
C ILE A 9 21.06 3.17 3.38
N PHE A 10 20.27 2.85 2.35
CA PHE A 10 18.88 3.26 2.25
C PHE A 10 17.99 2.15 2.83
N LEU A 11 17.11 2.52 3.76
CA LEU A 11 16.09 1.66 4.35
C LEU A 11 14.73 2.12 3.85
N TRP A 12 14.19 1.44 2.83
CA TRP A 12 12.84 1.73 2.34
C TRP A 12 11.82 0.97 3.16
N HIS A 13 10.69 1.57 3.47
CA HIS A 13 9.63 0.91 4.23
C HIS A 13 8.31 0.98 3.53
N MET A 14 7.84 -0.20 3.18
CA MET A 14 6.60 -0.41 2.48
C MET A 14 5.55 -0.82 3.50
N HIS A 15 4.67 0.12 3.82
CA HIS A 15 3.59 -0.05 4.78
C HIS A 15 2.26 0.48 4.24
N GLN A 16 1.20 -0.27 4.51
CA GLN A 16 -0.18 0.19 4.57
C GLN A 16 -0.82 -0.41 5.82
N PRO A 17 -1.76 0.29 6.48
CA PRO A 17 -2.58 -0.29 7.54
C PRO A 17 -3.24 -1.60 7.11
N ASP A 18 -3.61 -2.43 8.09
CA ASP A 18 -4.48 -3.57 7.80
C ASP A 18 -5.91 -3.07 7.59
N TYR A 19 -6.32 -2.97 6.34
CA TYR A 19 -7.65 -2.53 5.96
C TYR A 19 -8.66 -3.67 5.91
N ARG A 20 -8.24 -4.92 6.13
CA ARG A 20 -9.17 -6.07 6.12
C ARG A 20 -10.16 -5.93 7.26
N ASP A 21 -11.43 -5.86 6.92
CA ASP A 21 -12.51 -5.99 7.87
C ASP A 21 -12.88 -7.48 8.00
N THR A 22 -12.72 -8.02 9.20
CA THR A 22 -13.01 -9.42 9.50
C THR A 22 -14.50 -9.75 9.45
N GLU A 23 -15.38 -8.76 9.59
CA GLU A 23 -16.83 -8.98 9.55
C GLU A 23 -17.34 -9.11 8.11
N SER A 24 -17.01 -8.13 7.25
CA SER A 24 -17.41 -8.16 5.84
C SER A 24 -16.56 -9.08 4.96
N GLY A 25 -15.34 -9.42 5.39
CA GLY A 25 -14.35 -10.12 4.56
C GLY A 25 -13.78 -9.28 3.41
N SER A 26 -14.03 -7.96 3.42
CA SER A 26 -13.56 -7.01 2.41
C SER A 26 -12.55 -6.02 2.99
N SER A 27 -11.82 -5.34 2.12
CA SER A 27 -10.93 -4.25 2.50
C SER A 27 -11.72 -2.95 2.60
N MET A 28 -11.61 -2.27 3.75
CA MET A 28 -12.26 -0.99 4.01
C MET A 28 -11.78 0.14 3.08
N MET A 29 -10.57 0.02 2.55
CA MET A 29 -9.94 1.03 1.70
C MET A 29 -9.20 0.38 0.52
N PRO A 30 -9.17 1.03 -0.66
CA PRO A 30 -8.53 0.48 -1.86
C PRO A 30 -7.00 0.61 -1.86
N TRP A 31 -6.40 1.18 -0.81
CA TRP A 31 -5.04 1.71 -0.84
C TRP A 31 -3.97 0.66 -1.10
N VAL A 32 -4.09 -0.54 -0.53
CA VAL A 32 -3.15 -1.63 -0.81
C VAL A 32 -3.11 -1.98 -2.29
N ARG A 33 -4.28 -2.09 -2.93
CA ARG A 33 -4.38 -2.41 -4.36
C ARG A 33 -3.83 -1.29 -5.23
N LEU A 34 -4.20 -0.05 -4.94
CA LEU A 34 -3.81 1.11 -5.75
C LEU A 34 -2.32 1.45 -5.61
N HIS A 35 -1.79 1.49 -4.39
CA HIS A 35 -0.36 1.67 -4.17
C HIS A 35 0.43 0.45 -4.67
N GLY A 36 -0.17 -0.74 -4.63
CA GLY A 36 0.43 -1.95 -5.21
C GLY A 36 0.77 -1.82 -6.68
N THR A 37 -0.04 -1.09 -7.46
CA THR A 37 0.24 -0.84 -8.87
C THR A 37 1.16 0.34 -9.14
N LYS A 38 1.59 1.04 -8.09
CA LYS A 38 2.33 2.31 -8.22
C LYS A 38 3.70 2.34 -7.54
N ASP A 39 3.81 1.83 -6.31
CA ASP A 39 4.89 2.23 -5.40
C ASP A 39 5.75 1.07 -4.87
N TYR A 40 5.46 -0.18 -5.26
CA TYR A 40 6.17 -1.36 -4.73
C TYR A 40 7.03 -2.08 -5.76
N LEU A 41 6.47 -2.44 -6.93
CA LEU A 41 7.20 -3.26 -7.91
C LEU A 41 8.24 -2.45 -8.69
N ASP A 42 7.89 -1.25 -9.09
CA ASP A 42 8.76 -0.26 -9.74
C ASP A 42 10.02 0.02 -8.90
N MET A 43 9.86 0.24 -7.59
CA MET A 43 10.94 0.54 -6.66
C MET A 43 12.03 -0.53 -6.59
N VAL A 44 11.67 -1.80 -6.76
CA VAL A 44 12.62 -2.91 -6.71
C VAL A 44 13.15 -3.28 -8.10
N THR A 45 12.33 -3.10 -9.14
CA THR A 45 12.71 -3.45 -10.52
C THR A 45 13.67 -2.45 -11.14
N ILE A 46 13.64 -1.18 -10.73
CA ILE A 46 14.62 -0.16 -11.16
C ILE A 46 16.08 -0.58 -10.87
N LEU A 47 16.30 -1.48 -9.89
CA LEU A 47 17.62 -2.01 -9.58
C LEU A 47 18.22 -2.89 -10.69
N ASP A 48 17.43 -3.35 -11.66
CA ASP A 48 17.92 -4.11 -12.80
C ASP A 48 18.87 -3.26 -13.68
N ASP A 49 18.64 -1.96 -13.73
CA ASP A 49 19.51 -1.00 -14.44
C ASP A 49 20.78 -0.66 -13.64
N PHE A 50 20.82 -1.01 -12.35
CA PHE A 50 21.90 -0.68 -11.42
C PHE A 50 22.36 -1.92 -10.62
N PRO A 51 22.95 -2.95 -11.29
CA PRO A 51 23.25 -4.25 -10.68
C PRO A 51 24.23 -4.19 -9.49
N ASN A 52 25.07 -3.16 -9.44
CA ASN A 52 26.06 -2.95 -8.37
C ASN A 52 25.48 -2.20 -7.16
N VAL A 53 24.30 -1.59 -7.28
CA VAL A 53 23.63 -0.91 -6.17
C VAL A 53 22.97 -1.96 -5.27
N ARG A 54 23.23 -1.86 -3.97
CA ARG A 54 22.64 -2.70 -2.94
C ARG A 54 21.74 -1.84 -2.06
N GLN A 55 20.56 -2.35 -1.73
CA GLN A 55 19.57 -1.61 -0.93
C GLN A 55 18.88 -2.53 0.09
N ASN A 56 18.23 -1.94 1.09
CA ASN A 56 17.32 -2.67 1.97
C ASN A 56 15.88 -2.25 1.69
N PHE A 57 14.99 -3.24 1.67
CA PHE A 57 13.55 -3.01 1.66
C PHE A 57 12.92 -3.70 2.84
N ASN A 58 12.17 -2.92 3.61
CA ASN A 58 11.33 -3.39 4.69
C ASN A 58 9.90 -3.54 4.18
N LEU A 59 9.32 -4.73 4.27
CA LEU A 59 7.92 -4.97 3.91
C LEU A 59 7.16 -5.45 5.13
N VAL A 60 6.10 -4.71 5.49
CA VAL A 60 5.26 -5.04 6.65
C VAL A 60 4.45 -6.31 6.35
N PRO A 61 4.42 -7.30 7.26
CA PRO A 61 3.70 -8.56 7.02
C PRO A 61 2.22 -8.40 6.69
N SER A 62 1.49 -7.53 7.39
CA SER A 62 0.08 -7.26 7.10
C SER A 62 -0.17 -6.65 5.71
N LEU A 63 0.81 -5.92 5.15
CA LEU A 63 0.75 -5.44 3.76
C LEU A 63 0.88 -6.63 2.79
N LEU A 64 1.84 -7.54 3.02
CA LEU A 64 2.07 -8.71 2.16
C LEU A 64 0.83 -9.61 2.09
N ASP A 65 0.17 -9.85 3.23
CA ASP A 65 -1.04 -10.66 3.30
C ASP A 65 -2.18 -10.04 2.50
N GLN A 66 -2.33 -8.71 2.57
CA GLN A 66 -3.36 -8.00 1.81
C GLN A 66 -3.06 -8.03 0.30
N LEU A 67 -1.81 -7.80 -0.11
CA LEU A 67 -1.38 -7.92 -1.51
C LEU A 67 -1.69 -9.32 -2.04
N GLN A 68 -1.30 -10.36 -1.30
CA GLN A 68 -1.57 -11.75 -1.68
C GLN A 68 -3.07 -12.04 -1.74
N GLY A 69 -3.86 -11.49 -0.82
CA GLY A 69 -5.32 -11.60 -0.83
C GLY A 69 -5.94 -11.09 -2.14
N TYR A 70 -5.49 -9.94 -2.65
CA TYR A 70 -5.92 -9.45 -3.98
C TYR A 70 -5.41 -10.34 -5.11
N VAL A 71 -4.15 -10.80 -5.05
CA VAL A 71 -3.56 -11.69 -6.06
C VAL A 71 -4.34 -13.01 -6.21
N ASP A 72 -4.77 -13.57 -5.08
CA ASP A 72 -5.52 -14.84 -5.04
C ASP A 72 -7.01 -14.66 -5.36
N GLY A 73 -7.50 -13.43 -5.42
CA GLY A 73 -8.92 -13.12 -5.58
C GLY A 73 -9.77 -13.34 -4.32
N ASN A 74 -9.11 -13.47 -3.16
CA ASN A 74 -9.75 -13.68 -1.86
C ASN A 74 -10.05 -12.36 -1.12
N LEU A 75 -9.53 -11.23 -1.61
CA LEU A 75 -9.76 -9.90 -1.08
C LEU A 75 -10.29 -8.98 -2.17
N THR A 76 -11.28 -8.16 -1.82
CA THR A 76 -11.83 -7.10 -2.66
C THR A 76 -11.98 -5.82 -1.84
N ASP A 77 -12.24 -4.71 -2.50
CA ASP A 77 -12.62 -3.44 -1.89
C ASP A 77 -13.83 -2.86 -2.61
N LYS A 78 -14.57 -1.95 -1.95
CA LYS A 78 -15.78 -1.38 -2.54
C LYS A 78 -15.52 -0.69 -3.88
N ASN A 79 -14.37 -0.05 -4.04
CA ASN A 79 -14.02 0.66 -5.26
C ASN A 79 -13.70 -0.34 -6.39
N LEU A 80 -13.10 -1.49 -6.11
CA LEU A 80 -12.89 -2.58 -7.06
C LEU A 80 -14.22 -3.21 -7.48
N GLU A 81 -15.11 -3.54 -6.54
CA GLU A 81 -16.46 -4.06 -6.84
C GLU A 81 -17.21 -3.12 -7.78
N LEU A 82 -17.22 -1.83 -7.46
CA LEU A 82 -17.89 -0.82 -8.26
C LEU A 82 -17.17 -0.48 -9.54
N THR A 83 -15.87 -0.76 -9.66
CA THR A 83 -15.17 -0.72 -10.94
C THR A 83 -15.62 -1.89 -11.82
N ILE A 84 -15.65 -3.11 -11.30
CA ILE A 84 -16.03 -4.32 -12.06
C ILE A 84 -17.46 -4.23 -12.56
N LYS A 85 -18.39 -3.69 -11.75
CA LYS A 85 -19.79 -3.55 -12.12
C LYS A 85 -19.95 -2.72 -13.40
N LYS A 86 -20.81 -3.19 -14.31
CA LYS A 86 -21.12 -2.46 -15.56
C LYS A 86 -21.75 -1.11 -15.23
N ALA A 87 -21.35 -0.07 -15.96
CA ALA A 87 -21.79 1.30 -15.67
C ALA A 87 -23.31 1.50 -15.84
N ASP A 88 -23.93 0.74 -16.75
CA ASP A 88 -25.38 0.74 -16.98
C ASP A 88 -26.21 0.04 -15.89
N SER A 89 -25.54 -0.71 -15.02
CA SER A 89 -26.14 -1.52 -13.97
C SER A 89 -25.94 -0.91 -12.58
N LEU A 90 -25.31 0.26 -12.49
CA LEU A 90 -25.08 0.98 -11.24
C LEU A 90 -26.40 1.54 -10.69
N THR A 91 -26.64 1.31 -9.40
CA THR A 91 -27.74 1.95 -8.67
C THR A 91 -27.41 3.42 -8.37
N VAL A 92 -28.41 4.18 -7.92
CA VAL A 92 -28.20 5.58 -7.54
C VAL A 92 -27.15 5.72 -6.42
N ASP A 93 -27.23 4.89 -5.39
CA ASP A 93 -26.29 4.94 -4.25
C ASP A 93 -24.86 4.58 -4.67
N GLU A 94 -24.70 3.63 -5.59
CA GLU A 94 -23.40 3.26 -6.13
C GLU A 94 -22.80 4.37 -7.02
N LYS A 95 -23.64 5.06 -7.80
CA LYS A 95 -23.23 6.24 -8.57
C LYS A 95 -22.78 7.36 -7.65
N VAL A 96 -23.51 7.61 -6.56
CA VAL A 96 -23.14 8.59 -5.54
C VAL A 96 -21.80 8.23 -4.92
N PHE A 97 -21.60 6.97 -4.53
CA PHE A 97 -20.32 6.49 -4.01
C PHE A 97 -19.18 6.72 -5.00
N ILE A 98 -19.35 6.37 -6.28
CA ILE A 98 -18.32 6.58 -7.30
C ILE A 98 -17.96 8.07 -7.40
N LEU A 99 -18.96 8.98 -7.44
CA LEU A 99 -18.68 10.41 -7.54
C LEU A 99 -17.97 10.99 -6.32
N ASP A 100 -18.14 10.38 -5.14
CA ASP A 100 -17.48 10.77 -3.90
C ASP A 100 -16.03 10.27 -3.88
N TYR A 101 -15.81 8.97 -4.13
CA TYR A 101 -14.53 8.31 -3.88
C TYR A 101 -13.61 8.20 -5.11
N PHE A 102 -14.12 8.23 -6.34
CA PHE A 102 -13.30 7.96 -7.54
C PHE A 102 -12.46 9.18 -7.99
N PHE A 103 -12.36 10.20 -7.14
CA PHE A 103 -11.45 11.33 -7.29
C PHE A 103 -10.48 11.47 -6.11
N HIS A 104 -10.37 10.44 -5.26
CA HIS A 104 -9.40 10.40 -4.17
C HIS A 104 -7.98 10.14 -4.71
N ALA A 105 -7.41 11.17 -5.32
CA ALA A 105 -6.05 11.24 -5.82
C ALA A 105 -5.61 12.71 -5.79
N HIS A 106 -4.31 13.00 -5.92
CA HIS A 106 -3.85 14.38 -5.94
C HIS A 106 -4.32 15.10 -7.21
N TRP A 107 -5.28 16.02 -7.11
CA TRP A 107 -5.98 16.56 -8.28
C TRP A 107 -5.05 17.22 -9.30
N ASP A 108 -4.09 18.03 -8.88
CA ASP A 108 -3.21 18.74 -9.83
C ASP A 108 -2.25 17.82 -10.57
N ASN A 109 -1.86 16.70 -9.97
CA ASN A 109 -0.81 15.82 -10.50
C ASN A 109 -1.38 14.54 -11.14
N MET A 110 -2.55 14.10 -10.71
CA MET A 110 -3.13 12.81 -11.10
C MET A 110 -4.48 12.93 -11.80
N VAL A 111 -5.19 14.05 -11.67
CA VAL A 111 -6.52 14.23 -12.29
C VAL A 111 -6.47 15.28 -13.41
N ARG A 112 -6.02 16.50 -13.08
CA ARG A 112 -5.93 17.65 -13.98
C ARG A 112 -5.12 17.38 -15.25
N PRO A 113 -4.02 16.59 -15.25
CA PRO A 113 -3.27 16.32 -16.47
C PRO A 113 -4.06 15.56 -17.53
N PHE A 114 -5.15 14.88 -17.15
CA PHE A 114 -5.97 14.08 -18.06
C PHE A 114 -7.29 14.82 -18.37
N PRO A 115 -7.47 15.39 -19.58
CA PRO A 115 -8.54 16.34 -19.86
C PRO A 115 -9.95 15.83 -19.55
N ARG A 116 -10.23 14.57 -19.87
CA ARG A 116 -11.52 13.94 -19.60
C ARG A 116 -11.74 13.68 -18.12
N TYR A 117 -10.73 13.22 -17.40
CA TYR A 117 -10.86 12.98 -15.96
C TYR A 117 -11.09 14.30 -15.20
N TRP A 118 -10.39 15.36 -15.62
CA TRP A 118 -10.63 16.72 -15.14
C TRP A 118 -12.02 17.26 -15.49
N GLU A 119 -12.53 16.97 -16.68
CA GLU A 119 -13.91 17.29 -17.09
C GLU A 119 -14.93 16.65 -16.16
N LEU A 120 -14.79 15.35 -15.87
CA LEU A 120 -15.66 14.61 -14.95
C LEU A 120 -15.61 15.19 -13.52
N LEU A 121 -14.42 15.55 -13.05
CA LEU A 121 -14.25 16.23 -11.75
C LEU A 121 -14.98 17.58 -11.71
N LYS A 122 -14.89 18.39 -12.77
CA LYS A 122 -15.62 19.67 -12.87
C LYS A 122 -17.13 19.46 -12.93
N MET A 123 -17.61 18.44 -13.63
CA MET A 123 -19.03 18.08 -13.68
C MET A 123 -19.56 17.69 -12.30
N ARG A 124 -18.76 16.95 -11.53
CA ARG A 124 -19.07 16.57 -10.14
C ARG A 124 -19.03 17.77 -9.19
N GLY A 125 -18.23 18.78 -9.52
CA GLY A 125 -18.01 19.99 -8.72
C GLY A 125 -16.98 19.76 -7.62
N PHE A 126 -16.09 20.73 -7.34
CA PHE A 126 -14.94 20.50 -6.45
C PHE A 126 -15.30 20.29 -4.98
N HIS A 127 -16.34 20.95 -4.49
CA HIS A 127 -16.79 20.85 -3.10
C HIS A 127 -18.31 20.64 -3.10
N PRO A 128 -18.78 19.43 -3.43
CA PRO A 128 -20.21 19.16 -3.45
C PRO A 128 -20.76 19.34 -2.02
N ALA A 129 -21.89 20.04 -1.89
CA ALA A 129 -22.58 20.14 -0.61
C ALA A 129 -23.03 18.74 -0.16
N HIS A 130 -23.15 18.53 1.16
CA HIS A 130 -23.58 17.25 1.71
C HIS A 130 -24.93 16.82 1.09
N GLY A 131 -25.00 15.60 0.55
CA GLY A 131 -26.19 15.07 -0.12
C GLY A 131 -26.42 15.53 -1.57
N SER A 132 -25.68 16.52 -2.09
CA SER A 132 -25.87 17.04 -3.46
C SER A 132 -25.47 16.05 -4.56
N LEU A 133 -24.64 15.04 -4.25
CA LEU A 133 -24.20 14.03 -5.21
C LEU A 133 -25.36 13.22 -5.81
N ASN A 134 -26.47 13.05 -5.08
CA ASN A 134 -27.67 12.34 -5.57
C ASN A 134 -28.37 13.09 -6.72
N ASP A 135 -28.31 14.42 -6.71
CA ASP A 135 -28.82 15.24 -7.81
C ASP A 135 -27.78 15.33 -8.93
N ILE A 136 -26.50 15.49 -8.57
CA ILE A 136 -25.39 15.64 -9.52
C ILE A 136 -25.25 14.40 -10.41
N GLN A 137 -25.42 13.18 -9.87
CA GLN A 137 -25.29 11.95 -10.66
C GLN A 137 -26.27 11.87 -11.85
N ARG A 138 -27.40 12.61 -11.81
CA ARG A 138 -28.37 12.65 -12.92
C ARG A 138 -27.81 13.32 -14.17
N TYR A 139 -26.78 14.14 -14.03
CA TYR A 139 -26.09 14.80 -15.15
C TYR A 139 -24.96 13.94 -15.73
N PHE A 140 -24.67 12.77 -15.14
CA PHE A 140 -23.69 11.82 -15.63
C PHE A 140 -24.39 10.73 -16.44
N SER A 141 -23.96 10.54 -17.68
CA SER A 141 -24.34 9.40 -18.52
C SER A 141 -23.65 8.12 -18.06
N ASN A 142 -24.14 6.96 -18.53
CA ASN A 142 -23.45 5.69 -18.30
C ASN A 142 -22.01 5.70 -18.86
N GLN A 143 -21.76 6.43 -19.96
CA GLN A 143 -20.41 6.59 -20.51
C GLN A 143 -19.51 7.44 -19.60
N ASP A 144 -20.06 8.45 -18.92
CA ASP A 144 -19.29 9.24 -17.94
C ASP A 144 -18.85 8.38 -16.75
N PHE A 145 -19.72 7.50 -16.26
CA PHE A 145 -19.37 6.55 -15.21
C PHE A 145 -18.34 5.52 -15.65
N LEU A 146 -18.45 4.98 -16.87
CA LEU A 146 -17.46 4.04 -17.40
C LEU A 146 -16.09 4.71 -17.59
N ASP A 147 -16.07 5.94 -18.13
CA ASP A 147 -14.85 6.73 -18.23
C ASP A 147 -14.23 6.98 -16.85
N LEU A 148 -15.06 7.30 -15.84
CA LEU A 148 -14.62 7.54 -14.46
C LEU A 148 -14.05 6.27 -13.80
N GLN A 149 -14.71 5.12 -13.97
CA GLN A 149 -14.24 3.84 -13.45
C GLN A 149 -12.83 3.51 -13.97
N ILE A 150 -12.60 3.74 -15.26
CA ILE A 150 -11.31 3.46 -15.89
C ILE A 150 -10.26 4.48 -15.46
N TRP A 151 -10.57 5.79 -15.50
CA TRP A 151 -9.62 6.82 -15.09
C TRP A 151 -9.17 6.66 -13.64
N TYR A 152 -10.11 6.39 -12.74
CA TYR A 152 -9.80 6.15 -11.34
C TYR A 152 -8.74 5.05 -11.15
N ASN A 153 -8.80 3.95 -11.90
CA ASN A 153 -7.83 2.86 -11.75
C ASN A 153 -6.54 3.11 -12.56
N LEU A 154 -6.64 3.73 -13.73
CA LEU A 154 -5.53 3.95 -14.65
C LEU A 154 -4.45 4.88 -14.07
N ILE A 155 -4.87 5.96 -13.40
CA ILE A 155 -3.95 6.97 -12.84
C ILE A 155 -3.10 6.47 -11.66
N TRP A 156 -3.42 5.30 -11.11
CA TRP A 156 -2.66 4.63 -10.05
C TRP A 156 -1.68 3.59 -10.59
N ILE A 157 -1.58 3.38 -11.90
CA ILE A 157 -0.56 2.51 -12.47
C ILE A 157 0.70 3.34 -12.73
N ASP A 158 1.84 2.89 -12.21
CA ASP A 158 3.10 3.62 -12.40
C ASP A 158 3.46 3.73 -13.90
N PRO A 159 3.92 4.92 -14.38
CA PRO A 159 4.33 5.09 -15.77
C PRO A 159 5.42 4.14 -16.26
N VAL A 160 6.24 3.56 -15.37
CA VAL A 160 7.25 2.55 -15.75
C VAL A 160 6.63 1.33 -16.43
N PHE A 161 5.36 1.03 -16.13
CA PHE A 161 4.65 -0.09 -16.75
C PHE A 161 4.12 0.22 -18.15
N HIS A 162 4.16 1.48 -18.60
CA HIS A 162 3.71 1.85 -19.95
C HIS A 162 4.58 1.22 -21.05
N GLU A 163 5.87 0.99 -20.78
CA GLU A 163 6.78 0.32 -21.72
C GLU A 163 6.55 -1.19 -21.77
N GLN A 164 5.97 -1.77 -20.71
CA GLN A 164 5.70 -3.21 -20.60
C GLN A 164 4.31 -3.59 -21.14
N TYR A 165 3.36 -2.66 -21.07
CA TYR A 165 1.97 -2.89 -21.48
C TYR A 165 1.50 -1.77 -22.41
N ASP A 166 1.69 -1.97 -23.73
CA ASP A 166 1.26 -1.03 -24.80
C ASP A 166 -0.21 -0.59 -24.70
N PHE A 167 -1.05 -1.40 -24.06
CA PHE A 167 -2.45 -1.07 -23.80
C PHE A 167 -2.61 0.24 -22.99
N LEU A 168 -1.76 0.47 -21.98
CA LEU A 168 -1.86 1.64 -21.09
C LEU A 168 -1.64 2.99 -21.81
N PRO A 169 -0.53 3.21 -22.55
CA PRO A 169 -0.34 4.46 -23.29
C PRO A 169 -1.39 4.65 -24.39
N ASN A 170 -1.86 3.57 -25.02
CA ASN A 170 -2.96 3.65 -25.99
C ASN A 170 -4.28 4.09 -25.33
N LEU A 171 -4.58 3.59 -24.13
CA LEU A 171 -5.75 3.96 -23.34
C LEU A 171 -5.69 5.44 -22.92
N ILE A 172 -4.55 5.89 -22.40
CA ILE A 172 -4.29 7.29 -22.03
C ILE A 172 -4.46 8.22 -23.24
N ARG A 173 -3.88 7.85 -24.40
CA ARG A 173 -3.96 8.64 -25.63
C ARG A 173 -5.40 8.77 -26.14
N ARG A 174 -6.22 7.71 -26.05
CA ARG A 174 -7.64 7.77 -26.41
C ARG A 174 -8.42 8.67 -25.44
N GLY A 175 -8.12 8.55 -24.15
CA GLY A 175 -8.51 9.48 -23.08
C GLY A 175 -10.01 9.57 -22.72
N ARG A 176 -10.92 9.07 -23.56
CA ARG A 176 -12.38 9.09 -23.33
C ARG A 176 -13.08 8.01 -24.14
N ASN A 177 -14.38 7.85 -23.92
CA ASN A 177 -15.24 6.92 -24.66
C ASN A 177 -14.70 5.49 -24.59
N PHE A 178 -14.28 5.10 -23.39
CA PHE A 178 -13.81 3.74 -23.14
C PHE A 178 -14.96 2.74 -23.15
N ASN A 179 -14.66 1.47 -23.32
CA ASN A 179 -15.62 0.38 -23.31
C ASN A 179 -15.33 -0.62 -22.16
N GLU A 180 -16.27 -1.53 -21.92
CA GLU A 180 -16.16 -2.53 -20.85
C GLU A 180 -14.95 -3.48 -21.04
N THR A 181 -14.56 -3.78 -22.29
CA THR A 181 -13.36 -4.58 -22.57
C THR A 181 -12.09 -3.84 -22.16
N ASP A 182 -12.04 -2.52 -22.32
CA ASP A 182 -10.92 -1.71 -21.85
C ASP A 182 -10.79 -1.79 -20.32
N LYS A 183 -11.91 -1.76 -19.61
CA LYS A 183 -11.96 -1.89 -18.15
C LYS A 183 -11.43 -3.23 -17.68
N VAL A 184 -11.85 -4.31 -18.35
CA VAL A 184 -11.37 -5.67 -18.05
C VAL A 184 -9.86 -5.79 -18.28
N GLU A 185 -9.35 -5.28 -19.40
CA GLU A 185 -7.90 -5.36 -19.67
C GLU A 185 -7.08 -4.51 -18.70
N LEU A 186 -7.57 -3.33 -18.31
CA LEU A 186 -6.94 -2.51 -17.28
C LEU A 186 -6.81 -3.27 -15.94
N LEU A 187 -7.90 -3.89 -15.49
CA LEU A 187 -7.91 -4.66 -14.24
C LEU A 187 -7.00 -5.90 -14.33
N ASN A 188 -6.94 -6.56 -15.49
CA ASN A 188 -6.00 -7.66 -15.74
C ASN A 188 -4.55 -7.21 -15.59
N ILE A 189 -4.21 -6.01 -16.08
CA ILE A 189 -2.86 -5.44 -15.93
C ILE A 189 -2.57 -5.13 -14.45
N GLN A 190 -3.51 -4.53 -13.72
CA GLN A 190 -3.35 -4.34 -12.26
C GLN A 190 -3.06 -5.67 -11.56
N GLN A 191 -3.81 -6.72 -11.88
CA GLN A 191 -3.59 -8.05 -11.31
C GLN A 191 -2.20 -8.62 -11.61
N LYS A 192 -1.74 -8.47 -12.86
CA LYS A 192 -0.40 -8.89 -13.27
C LYS A 192 0.70 -8.14 -12.52
N ILE A 193 0.52 -6.84 -12.27
CA ILE A 193 1.49 -6.04 -11.51
C ILE A 193 1.52 -6.51 -10.06
N LEU A 194 0.36 -6.63 -9.40
CA LEU A 194 0.27 -7.09 -8.01
C LEU A 194 0.91 -8.48 -7.82
N GLY A 195 0.61 -9.41 -8.72
CA GLY A 195 1.16 -10.77 -8.69
C GLY A 195 2.67 -10.86 -8.85
N ARG A 196 3.33 -9.79 -9.32
CA ARG A 196 4.79 -9.72 -9.49
C ARG A 196 5.52 -9.12 -8.30
N ILE A 197 4.84 -8.40 -7.40
CA ILE A 197 5.50 -7.68 -6.29
C ILE A 197 6.35 -8.63 -5.45
N ILE A 198 5.71 -9.59 -4.77
CA ILE A 198 6.40 -10.50 -3.84
C ILE A 198 7.49 -11.32 -4.55
N PRO A 199 7.23 -11.95 -5.72
CA PRO A 199 8.28 -12.63 -6.48
C PRO A 199 9.47 -11.76 -6.85
N ALA A 200 9.25 -10.50 -7.26
CA ALA A 200 10.33 -9.60 -7.66
C ALA A 200 11.28 -9.25 -6.51
N TYR A 201 10.73 -9.00 -5.32
CA TYR A 201 11.52 -8.81 -4.10
C TYR A 201 12.29 -10.07 -3.72
N ARG A 202 11.64 -11.24 -3.76
CA ARG A 202 12.26 -12.52 -3.43
C ARG A 202 13.45 -12.83 -4.34
N GLU A 203 13.28 -12.75 -5.66
CA GLU A 203 14.33 -13.02 -6.65
C GLU A 203 15.57 -12.14 -6.41
N ARG A 204 15.35 -10.86 -6.10
CA ARG A 204 16.42 -9.87 -5.87
C ARG A 204 17.15 -10.12 -4.54
N GLN A 205 16.46 -10.64 -3.54
CA GLN A 205 17.09 -11.13 -2.31
C GLN A 205 17.93 -12.38 -2.58
N GLU A 206 17.39 -13.35 -3.32
CA GLU A 206 18.07 -14.62 -3.62
C GLU A 206 19.39 -14.42 -4.39
N ARG A 207 19.45 -13.45 -5.29
CA ARG A 207 20.70 -13.05 -5.98
C ARG A 207 21.60 -12.10 -5.18
N GLY A 208 21.22 -11.77 -3.94
CA GLY A 208 21.99 -10.95 -3.01
C GLY A 208 22.07 -9.46 -3.38
N GLN A 209 21.13 -8.94 -4.17
CA GLN A 209 21.12 -7.53 -4.54
C GLN A 209 20.45 -6.65 -3.48
N ILE A 210 19.44 -7.19 -2.82
CA ILE A 210 18.78 -6.49 -1.72
C ILE A 210 18.80 -7.37 -0.47
N GLU A 211 18.71 -6.71 0.68
CA GLU A 211 18.28 -7.35 1.91
C GLU A 211 16.80 -7.03 2.14
N LEU A 212 16.01 -8.04 2.48
CA LEU A 212 14.65 -7.84 2.95
C LEU A 212 14.64 -7.84 4.48
N SER A 213 14.05 -6.80 5.05
CA SER A 213 13.77 -6.69 6.47
C SER A 213 12.26 -6.72 6.71
N THR A 214 11.86 -6.94 7.97
CA THR A 214 10.44 -7.01 8.36
C THR A 214 10.09 -5.98 9.43
N THR A 215 8.84 -5.92 9.83
CA THR A 215 8.32 -5.09 10.92
C THR A 215 7.39 -5.97 11.77
N PRO A 216 7.16 -5.69 13.06
CA PRO A 216 6.11 -6.36 13.83
C PRO A 216 4.79 -6.47 13.04
N TYR A 217 4.13 -7.61 13.12
CA TYR A 217 3.20 -8.06 12.08
C TYR A 217 2.09 -7.04 11.71
N TYR A 218 1.44 -6.42 12.70
CA TYR A 218 0.39 -5.41 12.50
C TYR A 218 0.90 -3.96 12.59
N HIS A 219 2.21 -3.74 12.52
CA HIS A 219 2.84 -2.43 12.76
C HIS A 219 2.50 -1.79 14.14
N PRO A 220 2.41 -2.53 15.27
CA PRO A 220 2.19 -1.90 16.57
C PRO A 220 3.43 -1.17 17.09
N ILE A 221 3.21 -0.14 17.90
CA ILE A 221 4.24 0.51 18.73
C ILE A 221 4.61 -0.45 19.88
N LEU A 222 5.69 -1.21 19.71
CA LEU A 222 6.04 -2.29 20.65
C LEU A 222 6.25 -1.83 22.10
N PRO A 223 6.90 -0.68 22.39
CA PRO A 223 7.03 -0.22 23.77
C PRO A 223 5.68 -0.03 24.47
N LEU A 224 4.66 0.45 23.74
CA LEU A 224 3.31 0.64 24.29
C LEU A 224 2.55 -0.67 24.47
N LEU A 225 2.83 -1.69 23.65
CA LEU A 225 2.34 -3.05 23.91
C LEU A 225 3.02 -3.66 25.13
N TYR A 226 4.33 -3.46 25.28
CA TYR A 226 5.06 -3.96 26.43
C TYR A 226 4.52 -3.34 27.73
N ASP A 227 4.49 -2.02 27.82
CA ASP A 227 3.96 -1.27 28.96
C ASP A 227 3.79 0.23 28.64
N THR A 228 2.57 0.73 28.70
CA THR A 228 2.27 2.16 28.47
C THR A 228 2.98 3.10 29.44
N ASN A 229 3.33 2.63 30.65
CA ASN A 229 4.01 3.46 31.64
C ASN A 229 5.48 3.73 31.27
N LEU A 230 6.07 3.00 30.31
CA LEU A 230 7.42 3.30 29.82
C LEU A 230 7.52 4.68 29.17
N ALA A 231 6.39 5.24 28.73
CA ALA A 231 6.34 6.61 28.22
C ALA A 231 6.82 7.65 29.26
N GLU A 232 6.74 7.37 30.57
CA GLU A 232 7.27 8.27 31.62
C GLU A 232 8.77 8.52 31.49
N ILE A 233 9.52 7.57 30.91
CA ILE A 233 10.98 7.67 30.78
C ILE A 233 11.36 8.73 29.74
N SER A 234 10.69 8.72 28.58
CA SER A 234 10.98 9.64 27.47
C SER A 234 10.11 10.91 27.50
N GLN A 235 8.91 10.84 28.07
CA GLN A 235 7.93 11.94 28.15
C GLN A 235 7.34 12.06 29.58
N PRO A 236 8.15 12.44 30.59
CA PRO A 236 7.75 12.43 32.01
C PRO A 236 6.63 13.40 32.39
N TYR A 237 6.29 14.34 31.50
CA TYR A 237 5.27 15.37 31.76
C TYR A 237 3.97 15.15 30.96
N ASP A 238 3.95 14.17 30.07
CA ASP A 238 2.76 13.86 29.29
C ASP A 238 1.75 13.09 30.16
N PRO A 239 0.45 13.37 30.02
CA PRO A 239 -0.57 12.62 30.73
C PRO A 239 -0.60 11.18 30.23
N LEU A 240 -0.48 10.22 31.14
CA LEU A 240 -0.61 8.81 30.83
C LEU A 240 -2.08 8.35 30.87
N PRO A 241 -2.41 7.24 30.18
CA PRO A 241 -3.69 6.58 30.36
C PRO A 241 -3.95 6.23 31.84
N ASN A 242 -5.17 6.47 32.32
CA ASN A 242 -5.58 6.11 33.69
C ASN A 242 -5.46 4.61 33.97
N LEU A 243 -5.60 3.78 32.93
CA LEU A 243 -5.45 2.33 33.00
C LEU A 243 -4.13 1.95 32.32
N ARG A 244 -3.20 1.39 33.10
CA ARG A 244 -1.96 0.81 32.57
C ARG A 244 -2.29 -0.38 31.66
N PHE A 245 -1.76 -0.36 30.45
CA PHE A 245 -1.81 -1.46 29.50
C PHE A 245 -0.41 -2.06 29.37
N SER A 246 -0.27 -3.37 29.60
CA SER A 246 1.03 -4.06 29.58
C SER A 246 0.85 -5.52 29.20
N HIS A 247 1.29 -5.87 28.00
CA HIS A 247 1.18 -7.20 27.39
C HIS A 247 2.49 -7.60 26.69
N PRO A 248 3.58 -7.89 27.43
CA PRO A 248 4.85 -8.35 26.85
C PRO A 248 4.72 -9.61 25.97
N GLU A 249 3.71 -10.44 26.21
CA GLU A 249 3.37 -11.59 25.38
C GLU A 249 2.98 -11.19 23.95
N ASP A 250 2.31 -10.04 23.77
CA ASP A 250 1.92 -9.54 22.46
C ASP A 250 3.13 -9.03 21.67
N VAL A 251 4.15 -8.50 22.36
CA VAL A 251 5.43 -8.15 21.72
C VAL A 251 6.05 -9.39 21.07
N SER A 252 6.12 -10.51 21.81
CA SER A 252 6.63 -11.78 21.24
C SER A 252 5.77 -12.24 20.08
N ALA A 253 4.44 -12.24 20.25
CA ALA A 253 3.51 -12.72 19.23
C ALA A 253 3.65 -11.93 17.91
N GLN A 254 3.81 -10.61 17.97
CA GLN A 254 3.96 -9.74 16.81
C GLN A 254 5.28 -9.98 16.07
N ILE A 255 6.38 -10.14 16.80
CA ILE A 255 7.70 -10.44 16.25
C ILE A 255 7.72 -11.85 15.64
N ASP A 256 7.23 -12.85 16.37
CA ASP A 256 7.24 -14.25 15.92
C ASP A 256 6.37 -14.45 14.67
N ARG A 257 5.20 -13.80 14.61
CA ARG A 257 4.35 -13.78 13.42
C ARG A 257 5.05 -13.12 12.25
N ALA A 258 5.70 -11.97 12.47
CA ALA A 258 6.42 -11.26 11.41
C ALA A 258 7.55 -12.09 10.80
N VAL A 259 8.32 -12.79 11.64
CA VAL A 259 9.39 -13.67 11.18
C VAL A 259 8.85 -14.86 10.38
N LYS A 260 7.79 -15.51 10.88
CA LYS A 260 7.13 -16.61 10.15
C LYS A 260 6.61 -16.16 8.79
N GLN A 261 5.96 -14.98 8.73
CA GLN A 261 5.38 -14.48 7.50
C GLN A 261 6.47 -14.08 6.48
N HIS A 262 7.55 -13.47 6.95
CA HIS A 262 8.70 -13.17 6.10
C HIS A 262 9.33 -14.45 5.52
N GLU A 263 9.52 -15.48 6.35
CA GLU A 263 10.03 -16.77 5.90
C GLU A 263 9.11 -17.46 4.89
N TYR A 264 7.79 -17.37 5.08
CA TYR A 264 6.80 -17.89 4.14
C TYR A 264 6.91 -17.24 2.75
N TYR A 265 6.92 -15.91 2.66
CA TYR A 265 6.95 -15.21 1.38
C TYR A 265 8.32 -15.24 0.69
N PHE A 266 9.40 -15.07 1.46
CA PHE A 266 10.73 -14.84 0.90
C PHE A 266 11.68 -16.05 1.03
N GLY A 267 11.24 -17.13 1.67
CA GLY A 267 11.99 -18.39 1.78
C GLY A 267 13.15 -18.36 2.79
N SER A 268 13.34 -17.26 3.51
CA SER A 268 14.36 -17.14 4.56
C SER A 268 13.89 -16.25 5.70
N ARG A 269 14.40 -16.48 6.90
CA ARG A 269 14.15 -15.61 8.06
C ARG A 269 14.80 -14.23 7.85
N PRO A 270 14.16 -13.14 8.30
CA PRO A 270 14.74 -11.80 8.19
C PRO A 270 15.92 -11.66 9.15
N LYS A 271 16.96 -10.93 8.70
CA LYS A 271 18.09 -10.54 9.56
C LYS A 271 17.83 -9.19 10.22
N GLY A 272 17.10 -8.31 9.55
CA GLY A 272 16.72 -6.99 10.05
C GLY A 272 15.26 -6.88 10.40
N MET A 273 14.96 -6.02 11.37
CA MET A 273 13.60 -5.56 11.63
C MET A 273 13.59 -4.04 11.80
N TRP A 274 12.64 -3.34 11.19
CA TRP A 274 12.33 -1.97 11.60
C TRP A 274 11.20 -2.02 12.64
N PRO A 275 11.43 -1.66 13.91
CA PRO A 275 10.34 -1.44 14.85
C PRO A 275 9.41 -0.35 14.31
N SER A 276 8.10 -0.51 14.49
CA SER A 276 7.10 0.43 13.99
C SER A 276 7.42 1.86 14.46
N GLU A 277 7.51 2.79 13.52
CA GLU A 277 7.90 4.19 13.76
C GLU A 277 9.29 4.37 14.41
N GLY A 278 10.18 3.38 14.32
CA GLY A 278 11.47 3.38 15.02
C GLY A 278 11.34 3.19 16.54
N SER A 279 10.16 2.90 17.05
CA SER A 279 9.92 2.88 18.51
C SER A 279 10.66 1.76 19.22
N VAL A 280 11.48 2.13 20.22
CA VAL A 280 12.27 1.18 21.03
C VAL A 280 12.26 1.51 22.52
N CYS A 281 12.45 0.48 23.35
CA CYS A 281 12.80 0.58 24.77
C CYS A 281 13.76 -0.56 25.13
N GLN A 282 14.43 -0.49 26.28
CA GLN A 282 15.43 -1.51 26.66
C GLN A 282 14.78 -2.89 26.85
N GLU A 283 13.55 -2.91 27.35
CA GLU A 283 12.81 -4.10 27.72
C GLU A 283 12.41 -4.97 26.52
N ILE A 284 12.26 -4.36 25.33
CA ILE A 284 11.87 -5.09 24.12
C ILE A 284 13.07 -5.69 23.37
N ILE A 285 14.31 -5.24 23.65
CA ILE A 285 15.52 -5.71 22.96
C ILE A 285 15.69 -7.24 22.99
N PRO A 286 15.50 -7.93 24.15
CA PRO A 286 15.62 -9.38 24.22
C PRO A 286 14.62 -10.14 23.34
N PHE A 287 13.50 -9.53 22.95
CA PHE A 287 12.51 -10.19 22.08
C PHE A 287 13.01 -10.30 20.64
N PHE A 288 13.66 -9.25 20.13
CA PHE A 288 14.28 -9.28 18.80
C PHE A 288 15.42 -10.31 18.74
N GLU A 289 16.27 -10.34 19.76
CA GLU A 289 17.40 -11.28 19.83
C GLU A 289 16.91 -12.74 19.83
N ARG A 290 15.91 -13.08 20.67
CA ARG A 290 15.32 -14.42 20.72
C ARG A 290 14.69 -14.85 19.38
N ALA A 291 14.13 -13.91 18.63
CA ALA A 291 13.57 -14.19 17.31
C ALA A 291 14.63 -14.37 16.21
N GLY A 292 15.90 -14.07 16.51
CA GLY A 292 17.04 -14.19 15.61
C GLY A 292 17.33 -12.93 14.80
N ILE A 293 16.68 -11.80 15.11
CA ILE A 293 16.95 -10.51 14.47
C ILE A 293 18.34 -10.03 14.88
N LYS A 294 19.11 -9.56 13.89
CA LYS A 294 20.52 -9.17 14.02
C LYS A 294 20.71 -7.66 14.08
N TRP A 295 19.77 -6.89 13.54
CA TRP A 295 19.79 -5.45 13.60
C TRP A 295 18.37 -4.89 13.62
N ILE A 296 18.23 -3.74 14.28
CA ILE A 296 17.04 -2.90 14.23
C ILE A 296 17.44 -1.48 13.81
N ALA A 297 16.50 -0.75 13.20
CA ALA A 297 16.69 0.65 12.86
C ALA A 297 15.82 1.54 13.78
N THR A 298 16.42 2.59 14.32
CA THR A 298 15.77 3.63 15.14
C THR A 298 16.40 4.97 14.77
N ASP A 299 15.78 6.07 15.15
CA ASP A 299 16.35 7.41 15.02
C ASP A 299 17.43 7.69 16.08
N GLU A 300 18.04 8.88 16.01
CA GLU A 300 19.08 9.34 16.94
C GLU A 300 18.52 9.89 18.28
N GLY A 301 17.21 9.73 18.54
CA GLY A 301 16.46 10.40 19.62
C GLY A 301 15.98 9.49 20.75
#